data_AF-A0A6N2SCL8-F1
#
_entry.id   AF-A0A6N2SCL8-F1
#
_cell.length_a   1.000
_cell.length_b   1.000
_cell.length_c   1.000
_cell.angle_alpha   90.00
_cell.angle_beta   90.00
_cell.angle_gamma   90.00
#
_symmetry.space_group_name_H-M   'P 1'
#
loop_
_entity.id
_entity.type
_entity.pdbx_description
1 polymer ?
#
loop_
_entity_poly.entity_id
_entity_poly.type
_entity_poly.pdbx_seq_one_letter_code
_entity_poly.pdbx_strand_id
1 'polypeptide(L)'
;MIAIIDNIKFSSSTRSRKYLSPCKKKTEKENIKSPTGKNKLPKRSIEAMLENGKYTGIVKLLDSANNYYLLKDNHEAIITEEVFNKVQEEKSRRSNLDESNNRKSRKYRFRLKEDNKNV
;
A
#
# COMPACT_ATOMS: atom_id res chain seq x y z
N MET A 1 2.38 6.78 9.83
CA MET A 1 2.15 5.42 9.28
C MET A 1 0.71 4.97 9.50
N ILE A 2 0.16 5.10 10.70
CA ILE A 2 -1.25 4.80 11.02
C ILE A 2 -2.22 5.51 10.04
N ALA A 3 -2.06 6.82 9.82
CA ALA A 3 -2.84 7.56 8.83
C ALA A 3 -2.74 7.02 7.38
N ILE A 4 -1.59 6.43 7.00
CA ILE A 4 -1.42 5.81 5.67
C ILE A 4 -2.26 4.53 5.57
N ILE A 5 -2.36 3.75 6.66
CA ILE A 5 -3.12 2.49 6.72
C ILE A 5 -4.63 2.75 6.71
N ASP A 6 -5.12 3.72 7.48
CA ASP A 6 -6.54 4.09 7.48
C ASP A 6 -7.01 4.59 6.11
N ASN A 7 -6.09 5.25 5.39
CA ASN A 7 -6.33 5.72 4.02
C ASN A 7 -6.40 4.60 2.97
N ILE A 8 -5.85 3.42 3.25
CA ILE A 8 -6.00 2.24 2.39
C ILE A 8 -7.43 1.68 2.50
N LYS A 9 -8.02 1.62 3.70
CA LYS A 9 -9.43 1.19 3.89
C LYS A 9 -10.41 2.08 3.12
N PHE A 10 -10.19 3.40 3.11
CA PHE A 10 -11.05 4.38 2.42
C PHE A 10 -11.10 4.21 0.88
N SER A 11 -10.07 3.59 0.30
CA SER A 11 -9.93 3.53 -1.17
C SER A 11 -10.68 2.37 -1.84
N SER A 12 -11.36 1.51 -1.07
CA SER A 12 -12.22 0.41 -1.56
C SER A 12 -13.36 0.89 -2.47
N SER A 13 -13.74 2.17 -2.37
CA SER A 13 -14.75 2.83 -3.22
C SER A 13 -14.26 3.15 -4.65
N THR A 14 -12.94 3.25 -4.90
CA THR A 14 -12.43 3.69 -6.21
C THR A 14 -11.93 2.55 -7.09
N ARG A 15 -12.71 2.23 -8.13
CA ARG A 15 -12.44 1.23 -9.19
C ARG A 15 -11.33 1.68 -10.15
N SER A 16 -10.11 1.96 -9.67
CA SER A 16 -8.99 2.45 -10.49
C SER A 16 -7.74 1.59 -10.37
N ARG A 17 -7.03 1.42 -11.50
CA ARG A 17 -5.81 0.60 -11.67
C ARG A 17 -4.62 1.03 -10.80
N LYS A 18 -4.64 2.22 -10.21
CA LYS A 18 -3.52 2.79 -9.45
C LYS A 18 -3.82 2.78 -7.96
N TYR A 19 -3.62 1.64 -7.29
CA TYR A 19 -4.00 1.44 -5.87
C TYR A 19 -3.36 2.41 -4.87
N LEU A 20 -2.16 2.93 -5.17
CA LEU A 20 -1.44 3.88 -4.33
C LEU A 20 -1.67 5.35 -4.69
N SER A 21 -2.35 5.64 -5.81
CA SER A 21 -2.63 7.02 -6.21
C SER A 21 -3.57 7.77 -5.25
N PRO A 22 -4.61 7.14 -4.67
CA PRO A 22 -5.45 7.81 -3.68
C PRO A 22 -4.67 8.12 -2.40
N CYS A 23 -3.83 7.17 -1.95
CA CYS A 23 -3.00 7.34 -0.76
C CYS A 23 -2.08 8.55 -0.90
N LYS A 24 -1.41 8.71 -2.04
CA LYS A 24 -0.56 9.88 -2.33
C LYS A 24 -1.33 11.20 -2.28
N LYS A 25 -2.49 11.27 -2.93
CA LYS A 25 -3.31 12.48 -2.94
C LYS A 25 -3.75 12.88 -1.54
N LYS A 26 -4.04 11.88 -0.68
CA LYS A 26 -4.49 12.15 0.68
C LYS A 26 -3.34 12.58 1.60
N THR A 27 -2.16 11.97 1.47
CA THR A 27 -0.97 12.45 2.18
C THR A 27 -0.59 13.88 1.81
N GLU A 28 -0.79 14.28 0.55
CA GLU A 28 -0.60 15.68 0.11
C GLU A 28 -1.64 16.61 0.73
N LYS A 29 -2.91 16.20 0.81
CA LYS A 29 -3.99 16.98 1.46
C LYS A 29 -3.78 17.15 2.97
N GLU A 30 -3.28 16.12 3.64
CA GLU A 30 -3.03 16.12 5.08
C GLU A 30 -1.66 16.75 5.44
N ASN A 31 -0.95 17.34 4.46
CA ASN A 31 0.39 17.94 4.63
C ASN A 31 1.41 16.99 5.29
N ILE A 32 1.26 15.68 5.06
CA ILE A 32 2.18 14.69 5.59
C ILE A 32 3.46 14.72 4.75
N LYS A 33 4.53 15.26 5.33
CA LYS A 33 5.85 15.30 4.72
C LYS A 33 6.46 13.90 4.66
N SER A 34 7.31 13.70 3.66
CA SER A 34 8.19 12.53 3.57
C SER A 34 9.12 12.45 4.78
N PRO A 35 9.60 11.25 5.17
CA PRO A 35 10.67 11.12 6.18
C PRO A 35 11.89 12.01 5.90
N THR A 36 12.17 12.33 4.63
CA THR A 36 13.25 13.24 4.20
C THR A 36 12.79 14.71 4.09
N GLY A 37 11.64 15.08 4.65
CA GLY A 37 11.12 16.46 4.63
C GLY A 37 10.49 16.94 3.31
N LYS A 38 10.45 16.09 2.27
CA LYS A 38 9.83 16.44 0.98
C LYS A 38 8.31 16.54 1.09
N ASN A 39 7.71 17.51 0.40
CA ASN A 39 6.25 17.74 0.39
C ASN A 39 5.45 16.60 -0.28
N LYS A 40 6.10 15.77 -1.10
CA LYS A 40 5.47 14.64 -1.78
C LYS A 40 6.13 13.33 -1.37
N LEU A 41 5.31 12.36 -1.01
CA LEU A 41 5.73 10.98 -0.76
C LEU A 41 5.83 10.20 -2.08
N PRO A 42 7.02 9.71 -2.47
CA PRO A 42 7.14 8.92 -3.68
C PRO A 42 6.46 7.56 -3.49
N LYS A 43 6.03 6.95 -4.60
CA LYS A 43 5.25 5.69 -4.59
C LYS A 43 6.02 4.59 -3.85
N ARG A 44 7.31 4.49 -4.19
CA ARG A 44 8.27 3.52 -3.65
C ARG A 44 8.36 3.58 -2.12
N SER A 45 8.35 4.78 -1.54
CA SER A 45 8.43 4.94 -0.08
C SER A 45 7.17 4.44 0.61
N ILE A 46 6.00 4.72 0.06
CA ILE A 46 4.74 4.19 0.62
C ILE A 46 4.73 2.66 0.52
N GLU A 47 5.17 2.08 -0.60
CA GLU A 47 5.28 0.62 -0.76
C GLU A 47 6.22 0.01 0.28
N ALA A 48 7.42 0.58 0.45
CA ALA A 48 8.38 0.12 1.45
C ALA A 48 7.85 0.26 2.89
N MET A 49 7.05 1.29 3.18
CA MET A 49 6.40 1.43 4.48
C MET A 49 5.31 0.38 4.71
N LEU A 50 4.62 -0.06 3.66
CA LEU A 50 3.57 -1.08 3.79
C LEU A 50 4.14 -2.51 3.81
N GLU A 51 5.29 -2.76 3.21
CA GLU A 51 5.94 -4.09 3.18
C GLU A 51 6.76 -4.38 4.44
N ASN A 52 7.10 -3.36 5.22
CA ASN A 52 8.01 -3.55 6.34
C ASN A 52 7.31 -4.21 7.53
N GLY A 53 7.69 -5.45 7.83
CA GLY A 53 7.16 -6.22 8.95
C GLY A 53 7.52 -5.67 10.33
N LYS A 54 8.48 -4.73 10.44
CA LYS A 54 8.88 -4.16 11.74
C LYS A 54 7.69 -3.58 12.50
N TYR A 55 6.69 -3.05 11.81
CA TYR A 55 5.56 -2.41 12.47
C TYR A 55 4.65 -3.37 13.24
N THR A 56 4.77 -4.68 13.03
CA THR A 56 4.07 -5.72 13.79
C THR A 56 4.91 -6.30 14.93
N GLY A 57 6.06 -5.69 15.26
CA GLY A 57 6.99 -6.24 16.25
C GLY A 57 7.88 -7.38 15.71
N ILE A 58 7.71 -7.74 14.44
CA ILE A 58 8.42 -8.85 13.78
C ILE A 58 9.62 -8.33 13.01
N VAL A 59 10.80 -8.87 13.30
CA VAL A 59 12.05 -8.55 12.59
C VAL A 59 12.57 -9.80 11.89
N LYS A 60 12.81 -9.69 10.58
CA LYS A 60 13.48 -10.74 9.79
C LYS A 60 14.99 -10.50 9.88
N LEU A 61 15.70 -11.38 10.59
CA LEU A 61 17.16 -11.41 10.57
C LEU A 61 17.59 -12.35 9.43
N LEU A 62 18.39 -11.82 8.51
CA LEU A 62 18.94 -12.60 7.41
C LEU A 62 20.12 -13.42 7.97
N ASP A 63 20.06 -14.74 7.82
CA ASP A 63 21.23 -15.61 7.95
C ASP A 63 21.61 -16.15 6.57
N SER A 64 22.88 -16.55 6.44
CA SER A 64 23.48 -16.94 5.17
C SER A 64 22.73 -18.10 4.52
N ALA A 65 22.60 -18.03 3.19
CA ALA A 65 22.24 -19.13 2.29
C ALA A 65 20.79 -19.70 2.31
N ASN A 66 19.77 -18.91 2.68
CA ASN A 66 18.30 -19.17 2.53
C ASN A 66 17.52 -19.40 3.84
N ASN A 67 18.16 -19.30 5.01
CA ASN A 67 17.46 -19.34 6.28
C ASN A 67 17.33 -17.93 6.86
N TYR A 68 16.11 -17.54 7.24
CA TYR A 68 15.88 -16.28 7.95
C TYR A 68 15.31 -16.60 9.33
N TYR A 69 15.88 -15.97 10.36
CA TYR A 69 15.33 -16.05 11.70
C TYR A 69 14.26 -14.96 11.86
N LEU A 70 13.07 -15.38 12.31
CA LEU A 70 11.98 -14.47 12.61
C LEU A 70 11.97 -14.17 14.10
N LEU A 71 12.43 -12.99 14.49
CA LEU A 71 12.32 -12.54 15.87
C LEU A 71 10.96 -11.86 16.05
N LYS A 72 10.08 -12.49 16.83
CA LYS A 72 8.79 -11.93 17.25
C LYS A 72 8.97 -11.11 18.51
N ASP A 73 8.10 -10.12 18.71
CA ASP A 73 8.03 -9.27 19.90
C ASP A 73 9.35 -8.58 20.30
N ASN A 74 10.18 -8.20 19.30
CA ASN A 74 11.42 -7.47 19.57
C ASN A 74 11.16 -6.04 20.10
N HIS A 75 10.02 -5.47 19.73
CA HIS A 75 9.57 -4.16 20.19
C HIS A 75 8.05 -4.10 20.14
N GLU A 76 7.48 -3.13 20.86
CA GLU A 76 6.04 -2.90 20.88
C GLU A 76 5.51 -2.67 19.46
N ALA A 77 4.52 -3.49 19.07
CA ALA A 77 3.93 -3.44 17.76
C ALA A 77 3.12 -2.15 17.58
N ILE A 78 3.49 -1.35 16.57
CA ILE A 78 2.75 -0.13 16.22
C ILE A 78 1.40 -0.49 15.59
N ILE A 79 1.32 -1.64 14.90
CA ILE A 79 0.09 -2.21 14.32
C ILE A 79 0.00 -3.70 14.62
N THR A 80 -1.22 -4.20 14.75
CA THR A 80 -1.44 -5.65 14.92
C THR A 80 -1.14 -6.41 13.62
N GLU A 81 -0.74 -7.68 13.75
CA GLU A 81 -0.50 -8.58 12.61
C GLU A 81 -1.73 -8.69 11.71
N GLU A 82 -2.94 -8.70 12.30
CA GLU A 82 -4.20 -8.74 11.56
C GLU A 82 -4.36 -7.53 10.63
N VAL A 83 -4.07 -6.33 11.11
CA VAL A 83 -4.15 -5.10 10.31
C VAL A 83 -3.12 -5.14 9.18
N PHE A 84 -1.90 -5.62 9.46
CA PHE A 84 -0.86 -5.78 8.45
C PHE A 84 -1.28 -6.77 7.35
N ASN A 85 -1.84 -7.93 7.71
CA ASN A 85 -2.29 -8.95 6.77
C ASN A 85 -3.43 -8.43 5.87
N LYS A 86 -4.41 -7.72 6.45
CA LYS A 86 -5.49 -7.06 5.68
C LYS A 86 -4.95 -6.06 4.65
N VAL A 87 -3.91 -5.32 5.00
CA VAL A 87 -3.25 -4.38 4.08
C VAL A 87 -2.54 -5.10 2.94
N GLN A 88 -1.84 -6.21 3.22
CA GLN A 88 -1.20 -7.02 2.17
C GLN A 88 -2.23 -7.63 1.23
N GLU A 89 -3.32 -8.18 1.77
CA GLU A 89 -4.41 -8.76 0.98
C GLU A 89 -5.03 -7.71 0.04
N GLU A 90 -5.34 -6.52 0.55
CA GLU A 90 -5.91 -5.44 -0.26
C GLU A 90 -4.94 -4.96 -1.34
N LYS A 91 -3.64 -4.92 -1.03
CA LYS A 91 -2.59 -4.62 -2.00
C LYS A 91 -2.53 -5.67 -3.10
N SER A 92 -2.56 -6.96 -2.75
CA SER A 92 -2.57 -8.08 -3.70
C SER A 92 -3.83 -8.10 -4.56
N ARG A 93 -5.00 -7.85 -3.96
CA ARG A 93 -6.29 -7.75 -4.66
C ARG A 93 -6.30 -6.66 -5.73
N ARG A 94 -5.64 -5.54 -5.45
CA ARG A 94 -5.54 -4.41 -6.39
C ARG A 94 -4.33 -4.46 -7.31
N SER A 95 -3.35 -5.31 -7.03
CA SER A 95 -2.24 -5.56 -7.93
C SER A 95 -2.77 -6.07 -9.26
N ASN A 96 -2.09 -5.66 -10.34
CA ASN A 96 -2.36 -6.16 -11.68
C ASN A 96 -1.62 -7.48 -11.95
N LEU A 97 -0.96 -8.04 -10.95
CA LEU A 97 -0.26 -9.33 -11.03
C LEU A 97 -1.13 -10.41 -10.40
N ASP A 98 -1.13 -11.59 -11.00
CA ASP A 98 -1.61 -12.82 -10.37
C ASP A 98 -0.51 -13.46 -9.50
N GLU A 99 -0.84 -14.57 -8.85
CA GLU A 99 0.07 -15.30 -7.95
C GLU A 99 1.32 -15.79 -8.68
N SER A 100 1.22 -16.03 -9.98
CA SER A 100 2.31 -16.44 -10.88
C SER A 100 3.09 -15.25 -11.47
N ASN A 101 2.89 -14.04 -10.95
CA ASN A 101 3.46 -12.78 -11.46
C ASN A 101 3.09 -12.42 -12.91
N ASN A 102 2.09 -13.07 -13.49
CA ASN A 102 1.55 -12.70 -14.79
C ASN A 102 0.57 -11.54 -14.66
N ARG A 103 0.46 -10.73 -15.71
CA ARG A 103 -0.49 -9.62 -15.74
C ARG A 103 -1.91 -10.15 -15.81
N LYS A 104 -2.73 -9.84 -14.81
CA LYS A 104 -4.16 -10.12 -14.79
C LYS A 104 -4.83 -9.55 -16.05
N SER A 105 -5.53 -10.40 -16.80
CA SER A 105 -6.26 -10.02 -18.01
C SER A 105 -7.57 -9.28 -17.67
N ARG A 106 -7.49 -8.09 -17.05
CA ARG A 106 -8.68 -7.28 -16.78
C ARG A 106 -8.92 -6.33 -17.95
N LYS A 107 -9.92 -6.66 -18.81
CA LYS A 107 -10.36 -5.82 -19.93
C LYS A 107 -10.54 -4.38 -19.46
N TYR A 108 -9.88 -3.45 -20.14
CA TYR A 108 -10.05 -2.03 -19.90
C TYR A 108 -11.46 -1.63 -20.31
N ARG A 109 -12.34 -1.32 -19.36
CA ARG A 109 -13.60 -0.62 -19.66
C ARG A 109 -13.30 0.87 -19.51
N PHE A 110 -13.05 1.55 -20.63
CA PHE A 110 -13.08 3.01 -20.64
C PHE A 110 -14.45 3.46 -20.11
N ARG A 111 -14.47 4.40 -19.17
CA ARG A 111 -15.68 5.19 -18.93
C ARG A 111 -15.73 6.19 -20.06
N LEU A 112 -16.73 6.07 -20.95
CA LEU A 112 -17.10 7.20 -21.79
C LEU A 112 -17.48 8.32 -20.81
N LYS A 113 -16.77 9.45 -20.89
CA LYS A 113 -17.28 10.66 -20.26
C LYS A 113 -18.41 11.12 -21.17
N GLU A 114 -19.62 11.20 -20.64
CA GLU A 114 -20.66 12.00 -21.29
C GLU A 114 -20.18 13.44 -21.21
N ASP A 115 -19.74 13.97 -22.35
CA ASP A 115 -19.45 15.39 -22.49
C ASP A 115 -20.77 16.12 -22.34
N ASN A 116 -21.01 16.74 -21.18
CA ASN A 116 -22.09 17.68 -20.99
C ASN A 116 -21.82 18.92 -21.86
N LYS A 117 -22.17 18.85 -23.15
CA LYS A 117 -22.52 20.03 -23.94
C LYS A 117 -23.96 20.38 -23.58
N ASN A 118 -24.13 21.26 -22.60
CA ASN A 118 -25.36 22.04 -22.47
C ASN A 118 -25.00 23.50 -22.70
N VAL A 119 -25.48 23.96 -23.86
CA VAL A 119 -25.96 25.31 -24.24
C VAL A 119 -25.05 26.50 -23.96
#